data_AF-A0A4R6WRW2-F1
#
_entry.id   AF-A0A4R6WRW2-F1
#
_cell.length_a   1.000
_cell.length_b   1.000
_cell.length_c   1.000
_cell.angle_alpha   90.00
_cell.angle_beta   90.00
_cell.angle_gamma   90.00
#
_symmetry.space_group_name_H-M   'P 1'
#
loop_
_entity.id
_entity.type
_entity.pdbx_description
1 polymer ?
#
loop_
_entity_poly.entity_id
_entity_poly.type
_entity_poly.pdbx_seq_one_letter_code
_entity_poly.pdbx_strand_id
1 'polypeptide(L)'
;MSGLDQLLRLQKWNLDEKRRQAADLEGLIQRLQGDVARLDAEVAREIEAARNDLQAARVLPPYRAVMASRRERLEQSIADVTIELDRVREEIAETFSDIKKTEQAIQLRQERRRQELARREQIVADEMGLEQHRRNRGKMDS
;
A
#
# COMPACT_ATOMS: atom_id res chain seq x y z
N MET A 1 19.37 -15.76 7.06
CA MET A 1 17.95 -15.36 6.88
C MET A 1 17.22 -16.50 6.21
N SER A 2 15.97 -16.76 6.61
CA SER A 2 15.13 -17.76 5.96
C SER A 2 14.53 -17.22 4.66
N GLY A 3 14.17 -18.09 3.71
CA GLY A 3 13.45 -17.68 2.49
C GLY A 3 12.16 -16.91 2.77
N LEU A 4 11.43 -17.27 3.83
CA LEU A 4 10.25 -16.52 4.30
C LEU A 4 10.58 -15.09 4.76
N ASP A 5 11.74 -14.85 5.37
CA ASP A 5 12.15 -13.50 5.80
C ASP A 5 12.47 -12.62 4.59
N GLN A 6 13.04 -13.22 3.54
CA GLN A 6 13.31 -12.55 2.26
C GLN A 6 12.00 -12.23 1.52
N LEU A 7 11.04 -13.17 1.50
CA LEU A 7 9.71 -12.97 0.93
C LEU A 7 8.99 -11.81 1.63
N LEU A 8 8.97 -11.80 2.97
CA LEU A 8 8.35 -10.72 3.75
C LEU A 8 8.96 -9.36 3.42
N ARG A 9 10.28 -9.29 3.24
CA ARG A 9 10.96 -8.05 2.86
C ARG A 9 10.54 -7.58 1.47
N LEU A 10 10.48 -8.49 0.51
CA LEU A 10 10.05 -8.18 -0.86
C LEU A 10 8.61 -7.68 -0.89
N GLN A 11 7.70 -8.33 -0.14
CA GLN A 11 6.31 -7.91 -0.04
C GLN A 11 6.15 -6.53 0.59
N LYS A 12 6.92 -6.21 1.65
CA LYS A 12 6.94 -4.87 2.25
C LYS A 12 7.43 -3.80 1.28
N TRP A 13 8.49 -4.09 0.54
CA TRP A 13 8.98 -3.18 -0.50
C TRP A 13 7.94 -2.95 -1.61
N ASN A 14 7.25 -4.00 -2.05
CA ASN A 14 6.16 -3.89 -3.04
C ASN A 14 4.99 -3.05 -2.49
N LEU A 15 4.59 -3.25 -1.23
CA LEU A 15 3.58 -2.43 -0.57
C LEU A 15 3.96 -0.94 -0.56
N ASP A 16 5.21 -0.63 -0.24
CA ASP A 16 5.70 0.75 -0.24
C ASP A 16 5.72 1.36 -1.64
N GLU A 17 6.04 0.57 -2.67
CA GLU A 17 5.98 1.00 -4.07
C GLU A 17 4.55 1.31 -4.52
N LYS A 18 3.59 0.43 -4.22
CA LYS A 18 2.18 0.67 -4.53
C LYS A 18 1.62 1.89 -3.81
N ARG A 19 2.04 2.13 -2.57
CA ARG A 19 1.67 3.35 -1.83
C ARG A 19 2.23 4.62 -2.47
N ARG A 20 3.46 4.58 -2.99
CA ARG A 20 4.02 5.70 -3.77
C ARG A 20 3.19 5.93 -5.03
N GLN A 21 2.89 4.87 -5.78
CA GLN A 21 2.04 4.96 -6.97
C GLN A 21 0.66 5.57 -6.66
N ALA A 22 0.01 5.15 -5.57
CA ALA A 22 -1.27 5.73 -5.15
C ALA A 22 -1.16 7.23 -4.85
N ALA A 23 -0.10 7.66 -4.15
CA ALA A 23 0.15 9.07 -3.86
C ALA A 23 0.39 9.90 -5.14
N ASP A 24 1.10 9.34 -6.13
CA ASP A 24 1.33 10.00 -7.42
C ASP A 24 0.03 10.18 -8.21
N LEU A 25 -0.84 9.16 -8.21
CA LEU A 25 -2.18 9.22 -8.83
C LEU A 25 -3.09 10.24 -8.13
N GLU A 26 -3.10 10.26 -6.79
CA GLU A 26 -3.82 11.29 -6.02
C GLU A 26 -3.33 12.70 -6.36
N GLY A 27 -2.01 12.88 -6.46
CA GLY A 27 -1.41 14.14 -6.90
C GLY A 27 -1.80 14.52 -8.33
N LEU A 28 -1.94 13.56 -9.24
CA LEU A 28 -2.41 13.80 -10.61
C LEU A 28 -3.87 14.24 -10.63
N ILE A 29 -4.74 13.59 -9.87
CA ILE A 29 -6.16 13.98 -9.73
C ILE A 29 -6.27 15.43 -9.23
N GLN A 30 -5.52 15.79 -8.20
CA GLN A 30 -5.52 17.15 -7.66
C GLN A 30 -5.08 18.19 -8.70
N ARG A 31 -4.04 17.88 -9.50
CA ARG A 31 -3.59 18.76 -10.59
C ARG A 31 -4.69 18.95 -11.65
N LEU A 32 -5.32 17.87 -12.09
CA LEU A 32 -6.40 17.92 -13.09
C LEU A 32 -7.63 18.70 -12.57
N GLN A 33 -8.00 18.51 -11.30
CA GLN A 33 -9.06 19.30 -10.67
C GLN A 33 -8.71 20.80 -10.63
N GLY A 34 -7.45 21.11 -10.34
CA GLY A 34 -6.94 22.48 -10.44
C GLY A 34 -7.01 23.05 -11.86
N ASP A 35 -6.77 22.23 -12.90
CA ASP A 35 -6.91 22.63 -14.30
C ASP A 35 -8.35 22.94 -14.67
N VAL A 36 -9.31 22.13 -14.21
CA VAL A 36 -10.74 22.38 -14.38
C VAL A 36 -11.13 23.71 -13.74
N ALA A 37 -10.74 23.95 -12.49
CA ALA A 37 -11.06 25.19 -11.79
C ALA A 37 -10.45 26.43 -12.49
N ARG A 38 -9.22 26.32 -13.01
CA ARG A 38 -8.58 27.40 -13.78
C ARG A 38 -9.31 27.69 -15.09
N LEU A 39 -9.74 26.63 -15.78
CA LEU A 39 -10.49 26.75 -17.03
C LEU A 39 -11.86 27.40 -16.78
N ASP A 40 -12.57 27.00 -15.73
CA ASP A 40 -13.85 27.59 -15.37
C ASP A 40 -13.72 29.08 -15.01
N ALA A 41 -12.64 29.46 -14.31
CA ALA A 41 -12.33 30.85 -14.02
C ALA A 41 -11.97 31.66 -15.27
N GLU A 42 -11.28 31.06 -16.24
CA GLU A 42 -10.97 31.68 -17.53
C GLU A 42 -12.25 31.97 -18.32
N VAL A 43 -13.14 30.98 -18.43
CA VAL A 43 -14.44 31.11 -19.09
C VAL A 43 -15.29 32.21 -18.43
N ALA A 44 -15.31 32.27 -17.09
CA ALA A 44 -16.04 33.31 -16.38
C ALA A 44 -15.51 34.72 -16.71
N ARG A 45 -14.19 34.91 -16.78
CA ARG A 45 -13.58 36.19 -17.18
C ARG A 45 -13.96 36.58 -18.61
N GLU A 46 -13.96 35.62 -19.53
CA GLU A 46 -14.32 35.87 -20.93
C GLU A 46 -15.80 36.27 -21.07
N ILE A 47 -16.69 35.65 -20.28
CA ILE A 47 -18.10 36.04 -20.21
C ILE A 47 -18.26 37.48 -19.72
N GLU A 48 -17.54 37.88 -18.67
CA GLU A 48 -17.59 39.26 -18.16
C GLU A 48 -17.04 40.28 -19.16
N ALA A 49 -15.94 39.97 -19.85
CA ALA A 49 -15.36 40.83 -20.88
C ALA A 49 -16.36 41.05 -22.04
N ALA A 50 -17.02 39.98 -22.47
CA ALA A 50 -18.01 40.01 -23.54
C ALA A 50 -19.27 40.86 -23.22
N ARG A 51 -19.56 41.16 -21.95
CA ARG A 51 -20.69 42.04 -21.58
C ARG A 51 -20.50 43.47 -22.06
N ASN A 52 -19.26 43.92 -22.17
CA ASN A 52 -18.92 45.31 -22.48
C ASN A 52 -18.30 45.50 -23.88
N ASP A 53 -18.12 44.41 -24.64
CA ASP A 53 -17.54 44.43 -25.99
C ASP A 53 -18.39 43.58 -26.96
N LEU A 54 -18.96 44.25 -27.97
CA LEU A 54 -19.84 43.65 -28.98
C LEU A 54 -19.11 42.62 -29.86
N GLN A 55 -17.82 42.80 -30.13
CA GLN A 55 -17.04 41.84 -30.92
C GLN A 55 -16.75 40.59 -30.07
N ALA A 56 -16.37 40.77 -28.80
CA ALA A 56 -16.19 39.67 -27.86
C ALA A 56 -17.51 38.87 -27.66
N ALA A 57 -18.64 39.56 -27.55
CA ALA A 57 -19.97 38.93 -27.46
C ALA A 57 -20.30 38.00 -28.64
N ARG A 58 -19.86 38.35 -29.85
CA ARG A 58 -20.08 37.54 -31.06
C ARG A 58 -19.27 36.25 -31.08
N VAL A 59 -18.05 36.26 -30.54
CA VAL A 59 -17.15 35.10 -30.55
C VAL A 59 -17.28 34.23 -29.29
N LEU A 60 -17.99 34.70 -28.27
CA LEU A 60 -18.18 33.98 -27.01
C LEU A 60 -18.86 32.59 -27.16
N PRO A 61 -19.93 32.41 -27.97
CA PRO A 61 -20.56 31.10 -28.10
C PRO A 61 -19.64 29.98 -28.61
N PRO A 62 -18.90 30.12 -29.73
CA PRO A 62 -17.97 29.09 -30.17
C PRO A 62 -16.82 28.88 -29.18
N TYR A 63 -16.33 29.94 -28.52
CA TYR A 63 -15.32 29.81 -27.47
C TYR A 63 -15.81 28.93 -26.30
N ARG A 64 -17.03 29.18 -25.81
CA ARG A 64 -17.63 28.38 -24.72
C ARG A 64 -17.80 26.91 -25.10
N ALA A 65 -18.17 26.63 -26.35
CA ALA A 65 -18.28 25.24 -26.82
C ALA A 65 -16.92 24.52 -26.77
N VAL A 66 -15.84 25.16 -27.23
CA VAL A 66 -14.48 24.60 -27.16
C VAL A 66 -14.04 24.37 -25.72
N MET A 67 -14.31 25.33 -24.83
CA MET A 67 -13.95 25.19 -23.41
C MET A 67 -14.76 24.09 -22.71
N ALA A 68 -16.04 23.92 -23.05
CA ALA A 68 -16.85 22.81 -22.54
C ALA A 68 -16.26 21.45 -22.95
N SER A 69 -15.90 21.27 -24.22
CA SER A 69 -15.25 20.03 -24.68
C SER A 69 -13.87 19.81 -24.05
N ARG A 70 -13.14 20.88 -23.71
CA ARG A 70 -11.88 20.76 -22.97
C ARG A 70 -12.12 20.35 -21.51
N ARG A 71 -13.14 20.91 -20.87
CA ARG A 71 -13.56 20.55 -19.51
C ARG A 71 -13.97 19.08 -19.42
N GLU A 72 -14.80 18.62 -20.35
CA GLU A 72 -15.23 17.22 -20.44
C GLU A 72 -14.05 16.26 -20.55
N ARG A 73 -13.03 16.58 -21.37
CA ARG A 73 -11.81 15.77 -21.48
C ARG A 73 -11.00 15.71 -20.18
N LEU A 74 -10.92 16.82 -19.43
CA LEU A 74 -10.26 16.83 -18.12
C LEU A 74 -11.04 16.00 -17.10
N GLU A 75 -12.37 16.10 -17.10
CA GLU A 75 -13.24 15.30 -16.23
C GLU A 75 -13.15 13.80 -16.54
N GLN A 76 -13.11 13.43 -17.82
CA GLN A 76 -12.86 12.04 -18.22
C GLN A 76 -11.48 11.56 -17.72
N SER A 77 -10.44 12.39 -17.88
CA SER A 77 -9.10 12.06 -17.39
C SER A 77 -9.08 11.88 -15.86
N ILE A 78 -9.82 12.70 -15.12
CA ILE A 78 -9.98 12.55 -13.66
C ILE A 78 -10.66 11.21 -13.34
N ALA A 79 -11.73 10.86 -14.04
CA ALA A 79 -12.45 9.62 -13.84
C ALA A 79 -11.54 8.40 -14.10
N ASP A 80 -10.80 8.40 -15.20
CA ASP A 80 -9.89 7.32 -15.58
C ASP A 80 -8.78 7.12 -14.52
N VAL A 81 -8.14 8.21 -14.07
CA VAL A 81 -7.10 8.16 -13.04
C VAL A 81 -7.67 7.74 -11.68
N THR A 82 -8.92 8.10 -11.38
CA THR A 82 -9.60 7.65 -10.15
C THR A 82 -9.84 6.15 -10.16
N ILE A 83 -10.27 5.58 -11.29
CA ILE A 83 -10.42 4.13 -11.45
C ILE A 83 -9.07 3.42 -11.26
N GLU A 84 -7.99 3.97 -11.81
CA GLU A 84 -6.64 3.42 -11.61
C GLU A 84 -6.22 3.48 -10.13
N LEU A 85 -6.48 4.60 -9.44
CA LEU A 85 -6.20 4.74 -8.02
C LEU A 85 -6.94 3.70 -7.18
N ASP A 86 -8.21 3.47 -7.47
CA ASP A 86 -9.00 2.47 -6.73
C ASP A 86 -8.46 1.05 -6.97
N ARG A 87 -8.05 0.73 -8.21
CA ARG A 87 -7.36 -0.54 -8.51
C ARG A 87 -6.06 -0.69 -7.72
N VAL A 88 -5.24 0.36 -7.63
CA VAL A 88 -3.99 0.32 -6.84
C VAL A 88 -4.28 0.16 -5.34
N ARG A 89 -5.36 0.77 -4.83
CA ARG A 89 -5.79 0.61 -3.44
C ARG A 89 -6.23 -0.82 -3.11
N GLU A 90 -6.90 -1.50 -4.04
CA GLU A 90 -7.22 -2.92 -3.90
C GLU A 90 -5.95 -3.78 -3.84
N GLU A 91 -4.97 -3.54 -4.73
CA GLU A 91 -3.69 -4.25 -4.73
C GLU A 91 -2.88 -4.01 -3.45
N ILE A 92 -2.96 -2.82 -2.86
CA ILE A 92 -2.39 -2.50 -1.54
C ILE A 92 -3.03 -3.36 -0.46
N ALA A 93 -4.36 -3.49 -0.45
CA ALA A 93 -5.08 -4.29 0.52
C ALA A 93 -4.74 -5.78 0.41
N GLU A 94 -4.65 -6.30 -0.81
CA GLU A 94 -4.21 -7.67 -1.09
C GLU A 94 -2.78 -7.92 -0.60
N THR A 95 -1.84 -7.04 -0.96
CA THR A 95 -0.43 -7.15 -0.54
C THR A 95 -0.31 -7.12 1.00
N PHE A 96 -1.11 -6.30 1.67
CA PHE A 96 -1.14 -6.25 3.13
C PHE A 96 -1.64 -7.57 3.75
N SER A 97 -2.68 -8.17 3.17
CA SER A 97 -3.18 -9.48 3.59
C SER A 97 -2.10 -10.56 3.45
N ASP A 98 -1.36 -10.57 2.34
CA ASP A 98 -0.29 -11.53 2.10
C ASP A 98 0.92 -11.36 3.03
N ILE A 99 1.26 -10.12 3.38
CA ILE A 99 2.24 -9.83 4.44
C ILE A 99 1.80 -10.48 5.75
N LYS A 100 0.52 -10.36 6.13
CA LYS A 100 0.01 -10.93 7.39
C LYS A 100 0.07 -12.45 7.41
N LYS A 101 -0.29 -13.11 6.30
CA LYS A 101 -0.14 -14.57 6.16
C LYS A 101 1.32 -14.99 6.31
N THR A 102 2.23 -14.25 5.69
CA THR A 102 3.67 -14.53 5.75
C THR A 102 4.24 -14.32 7.16
N GLU A 103 3.83 -13.25 7.85
CA GLU A 103 4.19 -12.99 9.26
C GLU A 103 3.73 -14.14 10.18
N GLN A 104 2.49 -14.61 10.02
CA GLN A 104 1.98 -15.77 10.77
C GLN A 104 2.78 -17.05 10.49
N ALA A 105 3.12 -17.32 9.23
CA ALA A 105 3.92 -18.49 8.87
C ALA A 105 5.32 -18.45 9.51
N ILE A 106 5.95 -17.27 9.56
CA ILE A 106 7.23 -17.06 10.24
C ILE A 106 7.09 -17.33 11.74
N GLN A 107 6.06 -16.77 12.39
CA GLN A 107 5.79 -16.96 13.82
C GLN A 107 5.61 -18.44 14.17
N LEU A 108 4.74 -19.16 13.45
CA LEU A 108 4.51 -20.59 13.65
C LEU A 108 5.79 -21.41 13.49
N ARG A 109 6.65 -21.05 12.54
CA ARG A 109 7.95 -21.71 12.35
C ARG A 109 8.91 -21.44 13.51
N GLN A 110 8.95 -20.21 14.01
CA GLN A 110 9.79 -19.85 15.15
C GLN A 110 9.33 -20.58 16.42
N GLU A 111 8.02 -20.65 16.63
CA GLU A 111 7.44 -21.36 17.78
C GLU A 111 7.74 -22.85 17.74
N ARG A 112 7.54 -23.53 16.60
CA ARG A 112 7.94 -24.94 16.42
C ARG A 112 9.41 -25.16 16.74
N ARG A 113 10.30 -24.30 16.23
CA ARG A 113 11.74 -24.39 16.52
C ARG A 113 12.04 -24.22 18.00
N ARG A 114 11.38 -23.29 18.70
CA ARG A 114 11.54 -23.10 20.14
C ARG A 114 11.06 -24.32 20.93
N GLN A 115 9.92 -24.89 20.56
CA GLN A 115 9.38 -26.09 21.19
C GLN A 115 10.31 -27.30 20.98
N GLU A 116 10.85 -27.47 19.78
CA GLU A 116 11.84 -28.53 19.48
C GLU A 116 13.12 -28.37 20.31
N LEU A 117 13.64 -27.15 20.45
CA LEU A 117 14.82 -26.87 21.28
C LEU A 117 14.54 -27.14 22.76
N ALA A 118 13.43 -26.61 23.29
CA ALA A 118 13.03 -26.84 24.68
C ALA A 118 12.84 -28.34 24.99
N ARG A 119 12.25 -29.10 24.05
CA ARG A 119 12.11 -30.56 24.20
C ARG A 119 13.46 -31.27 24.23
N ARG A 120 14.42 -30.87 23.39
CA ARG A 120 15.78 -31.43 23.41
C ARG A 120 16.52 -31.10 24.70
N GLU A 121 16.42 -29.86 25.17
CA GLU A 121 17.02 -29.43 26.44
C GLU A 121 16.44 -30.20 27.64
N GLN A 122 15.12 -30.42 27.66
CA GLN A 122 14.47 -31.20 28.70
C GLN A 122 14.97 -32.65 28.74
N ILE A 123 15.08 -33.32 27.57
CA ILE A 123 15.60 -34.71 27.49
C ILE A 123 17.02 -34.78 28.06
N VAL A 124 17.89 -33.84 27.68
CA VAL A 124 19.27 -33.79 28.18
C VAL A 124 19.32 -33.53 29.69
N ALA A 125 18.47 -32.64 30.20
CA ALA A 125 18.36 -32.37 31.64
C ALA A 125 17.90 -33.61 32.42
N ASP A 126 16.90 -34.33 31.91
CA ASP A 126 16.38 -35.56 32.52
C ASP A 126 17.45 -36.67 32.55
N GLU A 127 18.21 -36.84 31.45
CA GLU A 127 19.33 -37.80 31.37
C GLU A 127 20.41 -37.49 32.43
N MET A 128 20.83 -36.23 32.56
CA MET A 128 21.80 -35.81 33.58
C MET A 128 21.28 -36.06 35.00
N GLY A 129 20.00 -35.78 35.26
CA GLY A 129 19.37 -36.03 36.55
C GLY A 129 19.38 -37.51 36.94
N LEU A 130 19.09 -38.40 35.98
CA LEU A 130 19.15 -39.85 36.19
C LEU A 130 20.58 -40.33 36.48
N GLU A 131 21.58 -39.82 35.77
CA GLU A 131 22.99 -40.16 36.02
C GLU A 131 23.46 -39.71 37.41
N GLN A 132 23.14 -38.48 37.79
CA GLN A 132 23.49 -37.91 39.10
C GLN A 132 22.89 -38.76 40.23
N HIS A 133 21.63 -39.14 40.09
CA HIS A 133 20.92 -39.94 41.08
C HIS A 133 21.48 -41.38 41.17
N ARG A 134 21.84 -42.02 40.03
CA ARG A 134 22.54 -43.33 40.05
C ARG A 134 23.88 -43.26 40.77
N ARG A 135 24.68 -42.21 40.53
CA ARG A 135 25.97 -42.01 41.21
C ARG A 135 25.79 -41.83 42.72
N ASN A 136 24.78 -41.10 43.15
CA ASN A 136 24.51 -40.88 44.58
C ASN A 136 24.03 -42.15 45.29
N ARG A 137 23.18 -42.99 44.66
CA ARG A 137 22.81 -44.30 45.25
C ARG A 137 24.01 -45.23 45.37
N GLY A 138 24.86 -45.32 44.35
CA GLY A 138 26.05 -46.17 44.41
C GLY A 138 27.04 -45.79 45.51
N LYS A 139 27.09 -44.50 45.90
CA LYS A 139 27.88 -44.02 47.05
C LYS A 139 27.24 -44.26 48.42
N MET A 140 25.94 -44.56 48.46
CA MET A 140 25.19 -44.77 49.71
C MET A 140 25.15 -46.25 50.10
N ASP A 141 25.34 -47.13 49.12
CA ASP A 141 25.46 -48.59 49.28
C ASP A 141 26.92 -49.08 49.43
N SER A 142 27.90 -48.17 49.50
CA SER A 142 29.33 -48.45 49.73
C SER A 142 29.76 -48.02 51.12
#